data_AF-A0AAD7JCK0-F1
#
_entry.id   AF-A0AAD7JCK0-F1
#
_cell.length_a   1.000
_cell.length_b   1.000
_cell.length_c   1.000
_cell.angle_alpha   90.00
_cell.angle_beta   90.00
_cell.angle_gamma   90.00
#
_symmetry.space_group_name_H-M   'P 1'
#
loop_
_entity.id
_entity.type
_entity.pdbx_description
1 polymer ?
#
loop_
_entity_poly.entity_id
_entity_poly.type
_entity_poly.pdbx_seq_one_letter_code
_entity_poly.pdbx_strand_id
1 'polypeptide(L)'
;MSAEELQARIEEISVDIERQKESLRNLESSKSLLQRQLNSILDPVARLPLEISSEIFVRCLPSLPEAGAVDIPMLLLNICNSWSRIAISTPALWVAIRVESPRATGLRKGLQIWLQRARHRPLSLSFGGCFDDEVATVVRQHTQQLKNLEVYHDDPNQVDDVDPFLGMGRFSSLENPHDWRFTRD
;
A
#
# COMPACT_ATOMS: atom_id res chain seq x y z
N MET A 1 -51.55 -28.72 -28.26
CA MET A 1 -50.19 -28.25 -28.54
C MET A 1 -49.31 -29.47 -28.74
N SER A 2 -48.65 -29.59 -29.88
CA SER A 2 -47.72 -30.71 -30.14
C SER A 2 -46.39 -30.49 -29.41
N ALA A 3 -45.59 -31.55 -29.24
CA ALA A 3 -44.26 -31.45 -28.65
C ALA A 3 -43.34 -30.51 -29.46
N GLU A 4 -43.50 -30.46 -30.79
CA GLU A 4 -42.75 -29.60 -31.70
C GLU A 4 -43.08 -28.12 -31.49
N GLU A 5 -44.36 -27.79 -31.28
CA GLU A 5 -44.79 -26.41 -30.98
C GLU A 5 -44.22 -25.90 -29.65
N LEU A 6 -44.10 -26.77 -28.65
CA LEU A 6 -43.47 -26.43 -27.37
C LEU A 6 -41.95 -26.23 -27.53
N GLN A 7 -41.29 -27.07 -28.33
CA GLN A 7 -39.86 -26.94 -28.62
C GLN A 7 -39.53 -25.63 -29.34
N ALA A 8 -40.28 -25.28 -30.39
CA ALA A 8 -40.09 -24.03 -31.12
C ALA A 8 -40.25 -22.80 -30.22
N ARG A 9 -41.23 -22.83 -29.31
CA ARG A 9 -41.50 -21.72 -28.39
C ARG A 9 -40.45 -21.60 -27.27
N ILE A 10 -39.87 -22.72 -26.82
CA ILE A 10 -38.74 -22.70 -25.89
C ILE A 10 -37.50 -22.10 -26.58
N GLU A 11 -37.26 -22.46 -27.84
CA GLU A 11 -36.12 -21.93 -28.60
C GLU A 11 -36.25 -20.42 -28.81
N GLU A 12 -37.44 -19.94 -29.19
CA GLU A 12 -37.76 -18.52 -29.30
C GLU A 12 -37.50 -17.75 -27.99
N ILE A 13 -38.05 -18.24 -26.87
CA ILE A 13 -37.86 -17.60 -25.56
C ILE A 13 -36.38 -17.62 -25.14
N SER A 14 -35.64 -18.69 -25.46
CA SER A 14 -34.22 -18.78 -25.14
C SER A 14 -33.39 -17.74 -25.88
N VAL A 15 -33.70 -17.50 -27.16
CA VAL A 15 -33.09 -16.42 -27.96
C VAL A 15 -33.38 -15.05 -27.37
N ASP A 16 -34.64 -14.80 -26.96
CA ASP A 16 -35.02 -13.52 -26.36
C ASP A 16 -34.37 -13.29 -24.99
N ILE A 17 -34.23 -14.34 -24.16
CA ILE A 17 -33.48 -14.27 -22.89
C ILE A 17 -32.05 -13.81 -23.15
N GLU A 18 -31.36 -14.39 -24.14
CA GLU A 18 -29.97 -14.00 -24.42
C GLU A 18 -29.86 -12.59 -24.98
N ARG A 19 -30.82 -12.17 -25.81
CA ARG A 19 -30.89 -10.77 -26.28
C ARG A 19 -31.07 -9.80 -25.10
N GLN A 20 -31.97 -10.10 -24.17
CA GLN A 20 -32.20 -9.24 -23.00
C GLN A 20 -30.99 -9.20 -22.07
N LYS A 21 -30.32 -10.33 -21.85
CA LYS A 21 -29.07 -10.39 -21.07
C LYS A 21 -27.96 -9.55 -21.70
N GLU A 22 -27.82 -9.59 -23.02
CA GLU A 22 -26.87 -8.73 -23.75
C GLU A 22 -27.21 -7.25 -23.57
N SER A 23 -28.48 -6.88 -23.71
CA SER A 23 -28.94 -5.50 -23.47
C SER A 23 -28.63 -5.03 -22.04
N LEU A 24 -28.91 -5.87 -21.05
CA LEU A 24 -28.65 -5.59 -19.64
C LEU A 24 -27.15 -5.40 -19.39
N ARG A 25 -26.28 -6.27 -19.92
CA ARG A 25 -24.81 -6.13 -19.85
C ARG A 25 -24.33 -4.80 -20.44
N ASN A 26 -24.91 -4.38 -21.57
CA ASN A 26 -24.56 -3.11 -22.22
C ASN A 26 -25.00 -1.89 -21.40
N LEU A 27 -26.19 -1.92 -20.81
CA LEU A 27 -26.69 -0.87 -19.93
C LEU A 27 -25.89 -0.79 -18.63
N GLU A 28 -25.55 -1.92 -18.02
CA GLU A 28 -24.69 -1.96 -16.82
C GLU A 28 -23.30 -1.40 -17.10
N SER A 29 -22.73 -1.75 -18.25
CA SER A 29 -21.45 -1.20 -18.71
C SER A 29 -21.53 0.33 -18.87
N SER A 30 -22.59 0.83 -19.51
CA SER A 30 -22.84 2.27 -19.69
C SER A 30 -23.03 2.99 -18.36
N LYS A 31 -23.83 2.43 -17.44
CA LYS A 31 -24.01 2.95 -16.08
C LYS A 31 -22.68 3.00 -15.33
N SER A 32 -21.87 1.95 -15.40
CA SER A 32 -20.56 1.90 -14.73
C SER A 32 -19.61 3.00 -15.24
N LEU A 33 -19.69 3.35 -16.52
CA LEU A 33 -18.88 4.40 -17.13
C LEU A 33 -19.36 5.78 -16.65
N LEU A 34 -20.66 6.04 -16.66
CA LEU A 34 -21.24 7.28 -16.14
C LEU A 34 -20.97 7.45 -14.64
N GLN A 35 -21.06 6.38 -13.85
CA GLN A 35 -20.72 6.39 -12.42
C GLN A 35 -19.27 6.81 -12.19
N ARG A 36 -18.34 6.27 -12.99
CA ARG A 36 -16.91 6.65 -12.93
C ARG A 36 -16.69 8.12 -13.31
N GLN A 37 -17.36 8.60 -14.36
CA GLN A 37 -17.29 10.00 -14.76
C GLN A 37 -17.83 10.94 -13.67
N LEU A 38 -18.99 10.61 -13.10
CA LEU A 38 -19.58 11.39 -12.00
C LEU A 38 -18.64 11.43 -10.80
N ASN A 39 -18.08 10.29 -10.40
CA ASN A 39 -17.12 10.22 -9.31
C ASN A 39 -15.87 11.07 -9.59
N SER A 40 -15.40 11.15 -10.83
CA SER A 40 -14.27 12.04 -11.18
C SER A 40 -14.61 13.53 -11.12
N ILE A 41 -15.85 13.92 -11.44
CA ILE A 41 -16.30 15.32 -11.37
C ILE A 41 -16.51 15.73 -9.91
N LEU A 42 -17.04 14.82 -9.10
CA LEU A 42 -17.31 15.06 -7.69
C LEU A 42 -16.07 14.91 -6.81
N ASP A 43 -14.95 14.37 -7.32
CA ASP A 43 -13.70 14.23 -6.58
C ASP A 43 -13.20 15.61 -6.10
N PRO A 44 -13.35 15.94 -4.81
CA PRO A 44 -12.97 17.25 -4.30
C PRO A 44 -11.48 17.50 -4.47
N VAL A 45 -10.67 16.43 -4.40
CA VAL A 45 -9.21 16.49 -4.48
C VAL A 45 -8.73 16.69 -5.91
N ALA A 46 -9.49 16.24 -6.92
CA ALA A 46 -9.20 16.54 -8.33
C ALA A 46 -9.37 18.03 -8.69
N ARG A 47 -10.12 18.79 -7.88
CA ARG A 47 -10.35 20.24 -8.07
C ARG A 47 -9.33 21.12 -7.33
N LEU A 48 -8.58 20.53 -6.38
CA LEU A 48 -7.55 21.25 -5.65
C LEU A 48 -6.24 21.22 -6.46
N PRO A 49 -5.42 22.28 -6.40
CA PRO A 49 -4.06 22.23 -6.88
C PRO A 49 -3.30 21.07 -6.22
N LEU A 50 -2.37 20.47 -6.97
CA LEU A 50 -1.57 19.34 -6.51
C LEU A 50 -0.89 19.63 -5.17
N GLU A 51 -0.35 20.84 -5.03
CA GLU A 51 0.37 21.31 -3.85
C GLU A 51 -0.52 21.31 -2.61
N ILE A 52 -1.79 21.72 -2.75
CA ILE A 52 -2.74 21.77 -1.64
C ILE A 52 -3.15 20.36 -1.23
N SER A 53 -3.43 19.49 -2.19
CA SER A 53 -3.77 18.09 -1.92
C SER A 53 -2.61 17.34 -1.26
N SER A 54 -1.38 17.54 -1.75
CA SER A 54 -0.17 16.98 -1.15
C SER A 54 0.04 17.48 0.29
N GLU A 55 -0.13 18.78 0.54
CA GLU A 55 0.00 19.36 1.88
C GLU A 55 -1.06 18.81 2.85
N ILE A 56 -2.32 18.67 2.40
CA ILE A 56 -3.38 18.05 3.21
C ILE A 56 -2.98 16.63 3.59
N PHE A 57 -2.56 15.81 2.62
CA PHE A 57 -2.16 14.42 2.90
C PHE A 57 -1.00 14.34 3.89
N VAL A 58 0.00 15.22 3.76
CA VAL A 58 1.14 15.26 4.68
C VAL A 58 0.71 15.66 6.09
N ARG A 59 -0.22 16.60 6.23
CA ARG A 59 -0.76 16.99 7.55
C ARG A 59 -1.66 15.93 8.19
N CYS A 60 -2.18 15.00 7.40
CA CYS A 60 -2.92 13.85 7.92
C CYS A 60 -1.99 12.77 8.49
N LEU A 61 -0.68 12.84 8.26
CA LEU A 61 0.27 11.93 8.92
C LEU A 61 0.26 12.19 10.42
N PRO A 62 0.23 11.13 11.26
CA PRO A 62 0.28 11.31 12.70
C PRO A 62 1.64 11.88 13.12
N SER A 63 1.60 12.66 14.19
CA SER A 63 2.74 13.42 14.73
C SER A 63 3.82 12.54 15.36
N LEU A 64 3.49 11.29 15.73
CA LEU A 64 4.41 10.30 16.28
C LEU A 64 4.32 8.99 15.48
N PRO A 65 5.41 8.22 15.37
CA PRO A 65 5.42 6.87 14.79
C PRO A 65 4.74 5.82 15.72
N GLU A 66 3.69 6.23 16.43
CA GLU A 66 2.83 5.32 17.17
C GLU A 66 1.90 4.61 16.18
N ALA A 67 2.22 3.35 15.91
CA ALA A 67 1.40 2.23 15.43
C ALA A 67 0.37 2.41 14.27
N GLY A 68 0.16 3.59 13.68
CA GLY A 68 -0.90 3.82 12.69
C GLY A 68 -0.55 4.75 11.53
N ALA A 69 0.64 5.37 11.54
CA ALA A 69 1.10 6.27 10.48
C ALA A 69 1.31 5.59 9.11
N VAL A 70 1.58 4.30 9.18
CA VAL A 70 2.26 3.53 8.14
C VAL A 70 1.31 3.13 7.03
N ASP A 71 0.01 3.13 7.31
CA ASP A 71 -1.00 2.78 6.33
C ASP A 71 -1.50 3.97 5.53
N ILE A 72 -1.21 5.23 5.92
CA ILE A 72 -1.78 6.39 5.23
C ILE A 72 -1.41 6.42 3.74
N PRO A 73 -0.14 6.28 3.32
CA PRO A 73 0.19 6.22 1.90
C PRO A 73 -0.54 5.08 1.20
N MET A 74 -0.67 3.92 1.84
CA MET A 74 -1.36 2.74 1.29
C MET A 74 -2.87 2.96 1.15
N LEU A 75 -3.50 3.64 2.11
CA LEU A 75 -4.90 4.04 2.06
C LEU A 75 -5.13 5.02 0.91
N LEU A 76 -4.28 6.04 0.78
CA LEU A 76 -4.37 7.04 -0.29
C LEU A 76 -4.23 6.41 -1.69
N LEU A 77 -3.40 5.37 -1.84
CA LEU A 77 -3.25 4.64 -3.10
C LEU A 77 -4.54 3.90 -3.55
N ASN A 78 -5.41 3.52 -2.60
CA ASN A 78 -6.56 2.66 -2.86
C ASN A 78 -7.89 3.43 -3.05
N ILE A 79 -7.93 4.74 -2.81
CA ILE A 79 -9.18 5.53 -2.88
C ILE A 79 -9.59 5.78 -4.33
N CYS A 80 -8.73 6.42 -5.12
CA CYS A 80 -8.93 6.63 -6.55
C CYS A 80 -7.62 6.93 -7.28
N ASN A 81 -7.64 6.91 -8.61
CA ASN A 81 -6.45 7.17 -9.43
C ASN A 81 -5.85 8.57 -9.18
N SER A 82 -6.66 9.58 -8.88
CA SER A 82 -6.18 10.94 -8.59
C SER A 82 -5.35 10.97 -7.31
N TRP A 83 -5.91 10.43 -6.22
CA TRP A 83 -5.25 10.34 -4.91
C TRP A 83 -3.99 9.47 -5.00
N SER A 84 -4.06 8.35 -5.71
CA SER A 84 -2.91 7.48 -5.94
C SER A 84 -1.78 8.22 -6.64
N ARG A 85 -2.08 8.98 -7.71
CA ARG A 85 -1.09 9.79 -8.43
C ARG A 85 -0.44 10.83 -7.53
N ILE A 86 -1.23 11.53 -6.71
CA ILE A 86 -0.75 12.55 -5.76
C ILE A 86 0.12 11.89 -4.68
N ALA A 87 -0.31 10.76 -4.12
CA ALA A 87 0.42 10.06 -3.08
C ALA A 87 1.79 9.55 -3.60
N ILE A 88 1.82 8.95 -4.79
CA ILE A 88 3.06 8.49 -5.44
C ILE A 88 4.00 9.67 -5.72
N SER A 89 3.48 10.83 -6.12
CA SER A 89 4.30 12.01 -6.43
C SER A 89 4.71 12.84 -5.22
N THR A 90 4.34 12.44 -3.99
CA THR A 90 4.59 13.20 -2.76
C THR A 90 5.54 12.44 -1.83
N PRO A 91 6.89 12.62 -1.96
CA PRO A 91 7.88 11.90 -1.17
C PRO A 91 7.74 12.04 0.34
N ALA A 92 7.16 13.15 0.81
CA ALA A 92 6.90 13.42 2.21
C ALA A 92 6.00 12.38 2.89
N LEU A 93 5.15 11.69 2.13
CA LEU A 93 4.27 10.63 2.64
C LEU A 93 5.01 9.32 2.91
N TRP A 94 6.17 9.13 2.29
CA TRP A 94 6.91 7.87 2.29
C TRP A 94 8.05 7.87 3.31
N VAL A 95 8.07 8.80 4.28
CA VAL A 95 9.18 9.02 5.23
C VAL A 95 9.13 8.12 6.48
N ALA A 96 8.12 7.26 6.61
CA ALA A 96 8.05 6.26 7.68
C ALA A 96 7.34 4.98 7.21
N ILE A 97 7.87 3.80 7.53
CA ILE A 97 7.19 2.51 7.33
C ILE A 97 7.48 1.57 8.50
N ARG A 98 6.42 0.88 8.95
CA ARG A 98 6.45 -0.22 9.91
C ARG A 98 6.11 -1.52 9.19
N VAL A 99 6.88 -2.55 9.43
CA VAL A 99 6.72 -3.87 8.81
C VAL A 99 6.43 -4.88 9.91
N GLU A 100 5.16 -5.21 10.10
CA GLU A 100 4.73 -6.18 11.13
C GLU A 100 5.05 -7.63 10.75
N SER A 101 5.13 -7.93 9.45
CA SER A 101 5.46 -9.27 8.96
C SER A 101 6.71 -9.21 8.08
N PRO A 102 7.92 -9.27 8.68
CA PRO A 102 9.18 -9.13 7.94
C PRO A 102 9.51 -10.31 7.02
N ARG A 103 8.69 -11.36 7.04
CA ARG A 103 8.80 -12.57 6.20
C ARG A 103 7.65 -12.72 5.20
N ALA A 104 6.79 -11.70 5.08
CA ALA A 104 5.68 -11.72 4.14
C ALA A 104 6.16 -11.80 2.69
N THR A 105 5.44 -12.57 1.88
CA THR A 105 5.72 -12.68 0.44
C THR A 105 5.56 -11.32 -0.24
N GLY A 106 6.57 -10.90 -1.00
CA GLY A 106 6.55 -9.63 -1.72
C GLY A 106 7.01 -8.40 -0.92
N LEU A 107 7.33 -8.54 0.38
CA LEU A 107 7.85 -7.46 1.20
C LEU A 107 9.04 -6.76 0.55
N ARG A 108 10.01 -7.51 0.03
CA ARG A 108 11.19 -6.97 -0.66
C ARG A 108 10.83 -5.97 -1.74
N LYS A 109 9.86 -6.31 -2.61
CA LYS A 109 9.41 -5.43 -3.70
C LYS A 109 8.68 -4.21 -3.13
N GLY A 110 7.82 -4.40 -2.15
CA GLY A 110 7.09 -3.33 -1.48
C GLY A 110 8.04 -2.32 -0.81
N LEU A 111 9.02 -2.82 -0.05
CA LEU A 111 10.03 -2.02 0.63
C LEU A 111 10.91 -1.25 -0.36
N GLN A 112 11.32 -1.88 -1.45
CA GLN A 112 12.09 -1.21 -2.50
C GLN A 112 11.29 -0.06 -3.14
N ILE A 113 10.01 -0.28 -3.44
CA ILE A 113 9.11 0.77 -3.95
C ILE A 113 8.97 1.89 -2.93
N TRP A 114 8.82 1.55 -1.65
CA TRP A 114 8.69 2.54 -0.57
C TRP A 114 9.93 3.44 -0.48
N LEU A 115 11.12 2.83 -0.43
CA LEU A 115 12.41 3.53 -0.39
C LEU A 115 12.60 4.44 -1.60
N GLN A 116 12.27 3.96 -2.80
CA GLN A 116 12.34 4.77 -4.01
C GLN A 116 11.41 5.99 -3.98
N ARG A 117 10.22 5.86 -3.39
CA ARG A 117 9.26 6.97 -3.28
C ARG A 117 9.66 8.00 -2.22
N ALA A 118 10.35 7.60 -1.16
CA ALA A 118 10.94 8.51 -0.17
C ALA A 118 12.06 9.40 -0.76
N ARG A 119 12.66 8.96 -1.88
CA ARG A 119 13.72 9.64 -2.65
C ARG A 119 15.03 9.85 -1.88
N HIS A 120 15.24 11.04 -1.33
CA HIS A 120 16.46 11.41 -0.57
C HIS A 120 16.08 11.96 0.80
N ARG A 121 14.83 11.72 1.24
CA ARG A 121 14.35 12.19 2.53
C ARG A 121 14.80 11.25 3.64
N PRO A 122 15.08 11.79 4.85
CA PRO A 122 15.33 10.97 6.03
C PRO A 122 14.10 10.11 6.34
N LEU A 123 14.28 8.80 6.38
CA LEU A 123 13.25 7.77 6.52
C LEU A 123 13.39 7.04 7.86
N SER A 124 12.28 6.77 8.52
CA SER A 124 12.21 5.87 9.66
C SER A 124 11.68 4.50 9.22
N LEU A 125 12.43 3.44 9.52
CA LEU A 125 12.05 2.04 9.27
C LEU A 125 11.87 1.32 10.61
N SER A 126 10.76 0.61 10.78
CA SER A 126 10.53 -0.24 11.96
C SER A 126 10.09 -1.66 11.54
N PHE A 127 10.63 -2.70 12.17
CA PHE A 127 10.27 -4.10 11.88
C PHE A 127 9.77 -4.82 13.15
N GLY A 128 8.67 -5.56 13.05
CA GLY A 128 8.19 -6.48 14.07
C GLY A 128 8.91 -7.83 13.94
N GLY A 129 10.02 -7.99 14.64
CA GLY A 129 10.87 -9.18 14.63
C GLY A 129 11.97 -9.17 13.55
N CYS A 130 12.65 -10.31 13.40
CA CYS A 130 13.78 -10.44 12.48
C CYS A 130 13.34 -10.59 11.00
N PHE A 131 14.10 -9.96 10.10
CA PHE A 131 13.97 -10.06 8.64
C PHE A 131 15.12 -10.88 8.03
N ASP A 132 14.93 -11.35 6.79
CA ASP A 132 15.92 -12.15 6.07
C ASP A 132 17.05 -11.31 5.43
N ASP A 133 18.07 -12.00 4.92
CA ASP A 133 19.23 -11.38 4.26
C ASP A 133 18.85 -10.60 2.99
N GLU A 134 17.77 -10.97 2.30
CA GLU A 134 17.31 -10.24 1.12
C GLU A 134 16.78 -8.86 1.48
N VAL A 135 15.95 -8.78 2.52
CA VAL A 135 15.46 -7.51 3.08
C VAL A 135 16.62 -6.69 3.63
N ALA A 136 17.54 -7.33 4.36
CA ALA A 136 18.74 -6.66 4.88
C ALA A 136 19.58 -6.02 3.76
N THR A 137 19.71 -6.70 2.61
CA THR A 137 20.41 -6.17 1.44
C THR A 137 19.74 -4.90 0.91
N VAL A 138 18.41 -4.86 0.84
CA VAL A 138 17.66 -3.68 0.39
C VAL A 138 17.85 -2.51 1.35
N VAL A 139 17.77 -2.77 2.66
CA VAL A 139 17.99 -1.75 3.71
C VAL A 139 19.42 -1.18 3.59
N ARG A 140 20.44 -2.03 3.44
CA ARG A 140 21.85 -1.61 3.25
C ARG A 140 22.04 -0.66 2.08
N GLN A 141 21.44 -0.99 0.93
CA GLN A 141 21.54 -0.18 -0.29
C GLN A 141 21.00 1.26 -0.11
N HIS A 142 20.12 1.47 0.87
CA HIS A 142 19.47 2.76 1.11
C HIS A 142 19.83 3.38 2.47
N THR A 143 20.88 2.88 3.13
CA THR A 143 21.31 3.33 4.47
C THR A 143 21.50 4.83 4.60
N GLN A 144 21.95 5.52 3.55
CA GLN A 144 22.15 6.98 3.56
C GLN A 144 20.85 7.79 3.76
N GLN A 145 19.70 7.18 3.49
CA GLN A 145 18.39 7.81 3.67
C GLN A 145 17.78 7.46 5.04
N LEU A 146 18.33 6.48 5.75
CA LEU A 146 17.77 6.01 7.00
C LEU A 146 18.14 6.98 8.12
N LYS A 147 17.11 7.55 8.73
CA LYS A 147 17.21 8.36 9.94
C LYS A 147 17.13 7.45 11.18
N ASN A 148 16.15 6.55 11.17
CA ASN A 148 15.92 5.60 12.26
C ASN A 148 15.71 4.20 11.67
N LEU A 149 16.32 3.19 12.28
CA LEU A 149 16.00 1.78 12.04
C LEU A 149 15.71 1.09 13.38
N GLU A 150 14.48 0.63 13.55
CA GLU A 150 13.99 0.01 14.78
C GLU A 150 13.57 -1.43 14.50
N VAL A 151 13.88 -2.34 15.43
CA VAL A 151 13.38 -3.71 15.42
C VAL A 151 12.77 -3.94 16.79
N TYR A 152 11.47 -4.25 16.82
CA TYR A 152 10.71 -4.52 18.04
C TYR A 152 10.22 -5.96 18.01
N HIS A 153 10.02 -6.59 19.17
CA HIS A 153 9.43 -7.91 19.29
C HIS A 153 8.01 -7.79 19.82
N ASP A 154 7.03 -8.37 19.12
CA ASP A 154 5.63 -8.38 19.55
C ASP A 154 5.33 -9.41 20.65
N ASP A 155 6.24 -10.37 20.92
CA ASP A 155 6.04 -11.39 21.95
C ASP A 155 7.00 -11.19 23.15
N PRO A 156 6.50 -10.73 24.31
CA PRO A 156 7.31 -10.57 25.52
C PRO A 156 7.82 -11.89 26.10
N ASN A 157 7.30 -13.05 25.65
CA ASN A 157 7.71 -14.37 26.12
C ASN A 157 8.67 -15.09 25.16
N GLN A 158 8.93 -14.54 23.97
CA GLN A 158 9.85 -15.13 23.02
C GLN A 158 11.27 -14.67 23.32
N VAL A 159 12.02 -15.50 24.04
CA VAL A 159 13.47 -15.35 24.23
C VAL A 159 14.15 -15.78 22.93
N ASP A 160 14.13 -14.92 21.92
CA ASP A 160 15.03 -15.08 20.79
C ASP A 160 16.44 -14.75 21.29
N ASP A 161 17.17 -15.78 21.70
CA ASP A 161 18.58 -15.77 22.15
C ASP A 161 19.56 -15.44 21.00
N VAL A 162 19.03 -14.93 19.89
CA VAL A 162 19.75 -14.60 18.67
C VAL A 162 19.75 -13.10 18.56
N ASP A 163 20.94 -12.50 18.49
CA ASP A 163 21.08 -11.09 18.13
C ASP A 163 20.21 -10.84 16.88
N PRO A 164 19.19 -9.98 16.93
CA PRO A 164 18.35 -9.72 15.77
C PRO A 164 19.18 -9.14 14.61
N PHE A 165 20.41 -8.69 14.87
CA PHE A 165 21.39 -8.22 13.88
C PHE A 165 22.46 -9.27 13.51
N LEU A 166 22.42 -10.50 14.04
CA LEU A 166 23.32 -11.60 13.65
C LEU A 166 23.06 -11.96 12.17
N GLY A 167 23.96 -11.51 11.28
CA GLY A 167 23.83 -11.61 9.82
C GLY A 167 23.59 -10.26 9.12
N MET A 168 23.04 -9.28 9.84
CA MET A 168 22.85 -7.92 9.31
C MET A 168 24.14 -7.11 9.22
N GLY A 169 25.27 -7.57 9.76
CA GLY A 169 26.51 -6.80 9.84
C GLY A 169 26.32 -5.44 10.55
N ARG A 170 27.39 -4.71 10.85
CA ARG A 170 27.21 -3.32 11.30
C ARG A 170 26.66 -2.49 10.14
N PHE A 171 25.57 -1.77 10.35
CA PHE A 171 25.23 -0.63 9.50
C PHE A 171 26.27 0.46 9.80
N SER A 172 27.43 0.41 9.15
CA SER A 172 28.55 1.32 9.38
C SER A 172 28.17 2.79 9.25
N SER A 173 27.06 3.09 8.58
CA SER A 173 26.53 4.44 8.35
C SER A 173 25.62 4.96 9.48
N LEU A 174 25.18 4.09 10.41
CA LEU A 174 24.34 4.43 11.57
C LEU A 174 25.23 4.41 12.83
N GLU A 175 26.34 5.17 12.80
CA GLU A 175 27.39 5.14 13.83
C GLU A 175 26.91 5.56 15.23
N ASN A 176 25.74 6.22 15.33
CA ASN A 176 25.18 6.65 16.60
C ASN A 176 24.26 5.56 17.21
N PRO A 177 24.49 5.11 18.46
CA PRO A 177 23.62 4.17 19.19
C PRO A 177 22.17 4.67 19.41
N HIS A 178 21.84 5.89 19.02
CA HIS A 178 20.47 6.43 19.04
C HIS A 178 19.76 6.35 17.69
N ASP A 179 20.47 6.11 16.59
CA ASP A 179 19.91 5.99 15.23
C ASP A 179 19.35 4.59 14.96
N TRP A 180 19.70 3.64 15.83
CA TRP A 180 19.07 2.33 15.95
C TRP A 180 18.72 2.10 17.42
N ARG A 181 17.46 1.75 17.70
CA ARG A 181 17.01 1.38 19.04
C ARG A 181 16.37 0.01 18.99
N PHE A 182 16.85 -0.87 19.87
CA PHE A 182 16.13 -2.08 20.23
C PHE A 182 15.28 -1.73 21.46
N THR A 183 13.97 -1.60 21.27
CA THR A 183 13.02 -1.39 22.36
C THR A 183 12.35 -2.73 22.66
N ARG A 184 12.64 -3.29 23.85
CA ARG A 184 11.74 -4.21 24.53
C ARG A 184 10.70 -3.33 25.24
N ASP A 185 9.43 -3.49 24.89
CA ASP A 185 8.35 -3.03 25.78
C ASP A 185 8.25 -3.94 27.01
#